data_AF-A0A383E1K8-F1
#
_entry.id   AF-A0A383E1K8-F1
#
_cell.length_a   1.000
_cell.length_b   1.000
_cell.length_c   1.000
_cell.angle_alpha   90.00
_cell.angle_beta   90.00
_cell.angle_gamma   90.00
#
_symmetry.space_group_name_H-M   'P 1'
#
loop_
_entity.id
_entity.type
_entity.pdbx_description
1 polymer ?
#
loop_
_entity_poly.entity_id
_entity_poly.type
_entity_poly.pdbx_seq_one_letter_code
_entity_poly.pdbx_strand_id
1 'polypeptide(L)'
;MAGHEYIPTHYHNTLGWHDPVLEIDPGDTVVTTTVDARGQDHTGARVTQRGNPQTGPFFLRGAEPGDALVVNLDELTPNRSWGFTGCAVAPNVLDPGTRPTFADDLGQNPAFDGAPFFRWAVDVAAGTTHLAEPESVLSKLELPLDPMVGCFGVAPQGGQAISTATSSTHGGNMDYRRFRQGVKVYFPVFAPGAL
;
A
#
# COMPACT_ATOMS: atom_id res chain seq x y z
N MET A 1 -19.71 17.81 -4.57
CA MET A 1 -18.79 16.70 -4.87
C MET A 1 -17.98 17.11 -6.08
N ALA A 2 -16.78 17.61 -5.82
CA ALA A 2 -15.77 17.84 -6.84
C ALA A 2 -14.93 16.57 -7.02
N GLY A 3 -14.38 16.40 -8.22
CA GLY A 3 -13.35 15.41 -8.49
C GLY A 3 -11.99 16.09 -8.54
N HIS A 4 -11.01 15.55 -7.83
CA HIS A 4 -9.64 16.02 -7.79
C HIS A 4 -8.72 14.99 -8.39
N GLU A 5 -7.82 15.40 -9.27
CA GLU A 5 -6.73 14.56 -9.76
C GLU A 5 -5.44 15.02 -9.08
N TYR A 6 -4.74 14.09 -8.42
CA TYR A 6 -3.48 14.37 -7.75
C TYR A 6 -2.41 13.39 -8.22
N ILE A 7 -1.28 13.93 -8.69
CA ILE A 7 -0.11 13.15 -9.07
C ILE A 7 0.96 13.41 -8.00
N PRO A 8 1.40 12.39 -7.24
CA PRO A 8 2.32 12.61 -6.14
C PRO A 8 3.72 13.03 -6.62
N THR A 9 4.24 14.12 -6.07
CA THR A 9 5.61 14.61 -6.32
C THR A 9 6.57 14.33 -5.17
N HIS A 10 6.04 13.95 -4.02
CA HIS A 10 6.78 13.61 -2.81
C HIS A 10 6.03 12.52 -2.02
N TYR A 11 6.72 11.85 -1.10
CA TYR A 11 6.16 10.75 -0.31
C TYR A 11 6.69 10.78 1.12
N HIS A 12 5.88 10.30 2.06
CA HIS A 12 6.28 10.14 3.46
C HIS A 12 6.36 8.65 3.82
N ASN A 13 7.39 8.26 4.58
CA ASN A 13 7.46 6.91 5.18
C ASN A 13 6.89 6.88 6.61
N THR A 14 6.15 7.93 6.99
CA THR A 14 5.42 8.03 8.25
C THR A 14 4.01 8.54 8.01
N LEU A 15 3.04 8.06 8.79
CA LEU A 15 1.77 8.75 8.99
C LEU A 15 1.95 9.75 10.13
N GLY A 16 1.73 11.02 9.86
CA GLY A 16 2.02 12.12 10.77
C GLY A 16 1.40 13.43 10.31
N TRP A 17 1.62 14.47 11.11
CA TRP A 17 1.10 15.82 10.89
C TRP A 17 1.95 16.58 9.87
N HIS A 18 2.06 16.03 8.67
CA HIS A 18 2.80 16.65 7.56
C HIS A 18 1.96 17.71 6.88
N ASP A 19 2.62 18.64 6.18
CA ASP A 19 1.94 19.64 5.37
C ASP A 19 1.07 18.96 4.30
N PRO A 20 -0.19 19.40 4.13
CA PRO A 20 -1.08 18.80 3.15
C PRO A 20 -0.71 19.17 1.72
N VAL A 21 -0.91 18.22 0.80
CA VAL A 21 -0.72 18.44 -0.65
C VAL A 21 -1.98 18.91 -1.37
N LEU A 22 -3.13 18.67 -0.76
CA LEU A 22 -4.43 19.02 -1.28
C LEU A 22 -5.38 19.19 -0.10
N GLU A 23 -6.24 20.20 -0.18
CA GLU A 23 -7.38 20.35 0.71
C GLU A 23 -8.67 19.96 -0.03
N ILE A 24 -9.47 19.11 0.59
CA ILE A 24 -10.71 18.57 0.03
C ILE A 24 -11.90 18.80 0.95
N ASP A 25 -13.10 18.81 0.40
CA ASP A 25 -14.34 18.89 1.17
C ASP A 25 -14.97 17.50 1.38
N PRO A 26 -15.74 17.29 2.46
CA PRO A 26 -16.50 16.06 2.65
C PRO A 26 -17.37 15.73 1.43
N GLY A 27 -17.21 14.51 0.90
CA GLY A 27 -17.93 14.03 -0.28
C GLY A 27 -17.21 14.27 -1.61
N ASP A 28 -16.02 14.88 -1.60
CA ASP A 28 -15.18 14.93 -2.79
C ASP A 28 -14.51 13.58 -3.11
N THR A 29 -14.12 13.41 -4.37
CA THR A 29 -13.38 12.24 -4.85
C THR A 29 -11.97 12.65 -5.22
N VAL A 30 -10.97 11.85 -4.82
CA VAL A 30 -9.56 12.03 -5.22
C VAL A 30 -9.13 10.84 -6.08
N VAL A 31 -8.68 11.12 -7.29
CA VAL A 31 -8.01 10.17 -8.18
C VAL A 31 -6.51 10.40 -8.06
N THR A 32 -5.78 9.39 -7.61
CA THR A 32 -4.33 9.47 -7.41
C THR A 32 -3.67 8.12 -7.66
N THR A 33 -2.35 8.12 -7.81
CA THR A 33 -1.53 6.92 -7.89
C THR A 33 -0.77 6.68 -6.59
N THR A 34 -0.34 5.45 -6.36
CA THR A 34 0.65 5.10 -5.34
C THR A 34 1.93 4.56 -5.99
N VAL A 35 3.00 4.49 -5.20
CA VAL A 35 4.20 3.70 -5.51
C VAL A 35 4.16 2.39 -4.74
N ASP A 36 4.90 1.40 -5.18
CA ASP A 36 4.99 0.14 -4.43
C ASP A 36 5.84 0.28 -3.16
N ALA A 37 5.86 -0.77 -2.33
CA ALA A 37 6.61 -0.77 -1.07
C ALA A 37 8.15 -0.62 -1.23
N ARG A 38 8.68 -0.72 -2.47
CA ARG A 38 10.10 -0.46 -2.79
C ARG A 38 10.33 0.99 -3.20
N GLY A 39 9.28 1.80 -3.32
CA GLY A 39 9.33 3.17 -3.79
C GLY A 39 9.44 3.28 -5.31
N GLN A 40 8.98 2.26 -6.04
CA GLN A 40 8.95 2.26 -7.50
C GLN A 40 7.56 2.65 -8.01
N ASP A 41 7.54 3.53 -9.01
CA ASP A 41 6.32 3.99 -9.66
C ASP A 41 5.80 2.98 -10.72
N HIS A 42 4.80 3.40 -11.50
CA HIS A 42 4.20 2.60 -12.56
C HIS A 42 5.17 2.24 -13.70
N THR A 43 6.22 3.04 -13.92
CA THR A 43 7.28 2.76 -14.89
C THR A 43 8.33 1.78 -14.35
N GLY A 44 8.34 1.54 -13.04
CA GLY A 44 9.38 0.80 -12.34
C GLY A 44 10.57 1.66 -11.90
N ALA A 45 10.54 2.97 -12.16
CA ALA A 45 11.56 3.89 -11.69
C ALA A 45 11.44 4.07 -10.17
N ARG A 46 12.58 4.03 -9.47
CA ARG A 46 12.61 4.31 -8.03
C ARG A 46 12.55 5.82 -7.80
N VAL A 47 11.40 6.30 -7.34
CA VAL A 47 11.12 7.73 -7.12
C VAL A 47 11.16 8.12 -5.64
N THR A 48 11.20 7.14 -4.73
CA THR A 48 11.29 7.38 -3.29
C THR A 48 11.98 6.22 -2.55
N GLN A 49 12.15 6.36 -1.24
CA GLN A 49 12.73 5.32 -0.39
C GLN A 49 11.74 4.15 -0.20
N ARG A 50 12.25 3.02 0.30
CA ARG A 50 11.43 1.82 0.55
C ARG A 50 10.64 1.97 1.85
N GLY A 51 9.68 1.07 2.07
CA GLY A 51 8.90 0.98 3.31
C GLY A 51 7.61 1.76 3.19
N ASN A 52 6.71 1.28 2.33
CA ASN A 52 5.34 1.77 2.16
C ASN A 52 5.21 3.31 2.05
N PRO A 53 5.81 3.94 1.03
CA PRO A 53 5.75 5.39 0.86
C PRO A 53 4.30 5.86 0.64
N GLN A 54 3.88 6.84 1.42
CA GLN A 54 2.50 7.32 1.46
C GLN A 54 2.29 8.46 0.46
N THR A 55 1.14 8.39 -0.21
CA THR A 55 0.59 9.47 -1.02
C THR A 55 -0.35 10.34 -0.17
N GLY A 56 -0.25 11.65 -0.34
CA GLY A 56 -0.90 12.63 0.54
C GLY A 56 0.16 13.36 1.40
N PRO A 57 -0.23 13.90 2.57
CA PRO A 57 -1.56 13.82 3.15
C PRO A 57 -2.59 14.77 2.51
N PHE A 58 -3.87 14.39 2.55
CA PHE A 58 -4.99 15.21 2.08
C PHE A 58 -5.74 15.80 3.27
N PHE A 59 -5.88 17.12 3.33
CA PHE A 59 -6.54 17.80 4.43
C PHE A 59 -8.05 17.85 4.19
N LEU A 60 -8.84 17.28 5.10
CA LEU A 60 -10.30 17.30 5.00
C LEU A 60 -10.89 18.53 5.72
N ARG A 61 -11.45 19.49 4.98
CA ARG A 61 -12.00 20.70 5.57
C ARG A 61 -13.10 20.39 6.59
N GLY A 62 -12.96 20.99 7.78
CA GLY A 62 -13.92 20.87 8.88
C GLY A 62 -13.80 19.58 9.71
N ALA A 63 -12.87 18.67 9.41
CA ALA A 63 -12.64 17.51 10.27
C ALA A 63 -11.89 17.91 11.54
N GLU A 64 -12.42 17.53 12.71
CA GLU A 64 -11.83 17.85 14.02
C GLU A 64 -11.58 16.57 14.86
N PRO A 65 -10.64 16.60 15.83
CA PRO A 65 -10.43 15.46 16.72
C PRO A 65 -11.73 15.00 17.41
N GLY A 66 -12.06 13.71 17.28
CA GLY A 66 -13.31 13.12 17.75
C GLY A 66 -14.30 12.76 16.64
N ASP A 67 -14.11 13.30 15.43
CA ASP A 67 -14.87 12.90 14.25
C ASP A 67 -14.46 11.52 13.72
N ALA A 68 -15.20 11.05 12.71
CA ALA A 68 -14.83 9.89 11.92
C ALA A 68 -14.68 10.27 10.45
N LEU A 69 -13.48 10.04 9.89
CA LEU A 69 -13.26 10.07 8.45
C LEU A 69 -13.80 8.77 7.84
N VAL A 70 -14.60 8.89 6.79
CA VAL A 70 -15.07 7.75 6.00
C VAL A 70 -14.40 7.79 4.63
N VAL A 71 -13.56 6.79 4.35
CA VAL A 71 -12.93 6.61 3.05
C VAL A 71 -13.68 5.54 2.28
N ASN A 72 -14.23 5.91 1.12
CA ASN A 72 -14.79 4.95 0.16
C ASN A 72 -13.70 4.63 -0.87
N LEU A 73 -13.40 3.35 -1.07
CA LEU A 73 -12.49 2.92 -2.13
C LEU A 73 -13.30 2.65 -3.41
N ASP A 74 -13.60 3.70 -4.18
CA ASP A 74 -14.53 3.61 -5.31
C ASP A 74 -13.98 2.76 -6.48
N GLU A 75 -12.70 2.93 -6.80
CA GLU A 75 -11.97 2.16 -7.82
C GLU A 75 -10.53 1.88 -7.36
N LEU A 76 -10.02 0.68 -7.62
CA LEU A 76 -8.65 0.30 -7.29
C LEU A 76 -8.11 -0.69 -8.33
N THR A 77 -7.20 -0.20 -9.17
CA THR A 77 -6.67 -0.97 -10.30
C THR A 77 -5.14 -0.88 -10.32
N PRO A 78 -4.41 -2.00 -10.53
CA PRO A 78 -2.97 -1.95 -10.74
C PRO A 78 -2.63 -1.09 -11.97
N ASN A 79 -1.57 -0.30 -11.87
CA ASN A 79 -1.16 0.63 -12.94
C ASN A 79 0.07 0.15 -13.73
N ARG A 80 0.47 -1.11 -13.56
CA ARG A 80 1.64 -1.70 -14.23
C ARG A 80 1.48 -3.20 -14.47
N SER A 81 2.28 -3.72 -15.39
CA SER A 81 2.21 -5.12 -15.86
C SER A 81 2.98 -6.13 -15.01
N TRP A 82 3.46 -5.75 -13.82
CA TRP A 82 4.19 -6.67 -12.95
C TRP A 82 4.06 -6.32 -11.47
N GLY A 83 4.26 -7.31 -10.61
CA GLY A 83 4.31 -7.19 -9.16
C GLY A 83 5.49 -7.97 -8.58
N PHE A 84 5.66 -7.91 -7.26
CA PHE A 84 6.66 -8.70 -6.57
C PHE A 84 6.15 -9.27 -5.26
N THR A 85 6.80 -10.31 -4.75
CA THR A 85 6.57 -10.86 -3.41
C THR A 85 7.89 -11.25 -2.77
N GLY A 86 8.03 -10.99 -1.47
CA GLY A 86 9.16 -11.46 -0.66
C GLY A 86 9.29 -12.98 -0.68
N CYS A 87 10.53 -13.48 -0.75
CA CYS A 87 10.78 -14.92 -0.63
C CYS A 87 10.71 -15.45 0.81
N ALA A 88 10.48 -14.58 1.79
CA ALA A 88 10.43 -14.94 3.20
C ALA A 88 9.16 -14.40 3.86
N VAL A 89 8.62 -15.19 4.79
CA VAL A 89 7.59 -14.74 5.72
C VAL A 89 8.21 -13.70 6.67
N ALA A 90 7.44 -12.66 6.99
CA ALA A 90 7.92 -11.58 7.84
C ALA A 90 8.29 -12.13 9.24
N PRO A 91 9.46 -11.77 9.80
CA PRO A 91 9.95 -12.38 11.04
C PRO A 91 9.09 -12.06 12.27
N ASN A 92 8.31 -10.99 12.23
CA ASN A 92 7.41 -10.57 13.30
C ASN A 92 6.13 -11.41 13.40
N VAL A 93 5.86 -12.30 12.44
CA VAL A 93 4.74 -13.27 12.51
C VAL A 93 5.22 -14.70 12.75
N LEU A 94 6.49 -14.88 13.05
CA LEU A 94 7.12 -16.17 13.35
C LEU A 94 7.58 -16.20 14.81
N ASP A 95 7.62 -17.41 15.38
CA ASP A 95 8.22 -17.60 16.70
C ASP A 95 9.71 -17.20 16.67
N PRO A 96 10.23 -16.53 17.72
CA PRO A 96 11.63 -16.12 17.77
C PRO A 96 12.59 -17.30 17.50
N GLY A 97 13.52 -17.09 16.55
CA GLY A 97 14.48 -18.12 16.13
C GLY A 97 13.96 -19.10 15.07
N THR A 98 12.66 -19.07 14.74
CA THR A 98 12.10 -19.89 13.67
C THR A 98 12.45 -19.32 12.30
N ARG A 99 12.99 -20.18 11.44
CA ARG A 99 13.09 -19.93 10.01
C ARG A 99 12.34 -21.05 9.30
N PRO A 100 11.23 -20.77 8.60
CA PRO A 100 10.57 -21.75 7.78
C PRO A 100 11.58 -22.32 6.79
N THR A 101 11.74 -23.63 6.79
CA THR A 101 12.49 -24.35 5.78
C THR A 101 11.51 -25.21 5.01
N PHE A 102 11.58 -25.15 3.69
CA PHE A 102 10.74 -25.97 2.81
C PHE A 102 11.64 -27.03 2.17
N ALA A 103 11.12 -28.25 1.96
CA ALA A 103 11.89 -29.30 1.30
C ALA A 103 12.29 -28.92 -0.14
N ASP A 104 11.47 -28.06 -0.77
CA ASP A 104 11.67 -27.51 -2.10
C ASP A 104 12.18 -26.06 -2.07
N ASP A 105 12.81 -25.65 -0.95
CA ASP A 105 13.40 -24.31 -0.87
C ASP A 105 14.36 -24.14 -2.03
N LEU A 106 14.10 -23.16 -2.88
CA LEU A 106 14.89 -22.91 -4.08
C LEU A 106 16.33 -22.75 -3.60
N GLY A 107 17.22 -23.68 -3.98
CA GLY A 107 18.59 -23.75 -3.44
C GLY A 107 19.38 -22.44 -3.59
N GLN A 108 18.85 -21.48 -4.34
CA GLN A 108 19.14 -20.06 -4.27
C GLN A 108 17.82 -19.27 -4.30
N ASN A 109 17.69 -18.26 -3.43
CA ASN A 109 16.56 -17.32 -3.49
C ASN A 109 16.54 -16.64 -4.87
N PRO A 110 15.38 -16.55 -5.55
CA PRO A 110 15.29 -15.79 -6.78
C PRO A 110 15.62 -14.33 -6.51
N ALA A 111 16.35 -13.72 -7.44
CA ALA A 111 16.78 -12.35 -7.33
C ALA A 111 16.07 -11.51 -8.40
N PHE A 112 15.08 -10.71 -7.98
CA PHE A 112 14.44 -9.72 -8.83
C PHE A 112 14.84 -8.31 -8.39
N ASP A 113 15.48 -7.57 -9.30
CA ASP A 113 16.02 -6.24 -9.05
C ASP A 113 16.90 -6.19 -7.79
N GLY A 114 17.90 -7.09 -7.78
CA GLY A 114 18.96 -7.17 -6.77
C GLY A 114 18.54 -7.65 -5.37
N ALA A 115 17.33 -8.18 -5.20
CA ALA A 115 16.78 -8.57 -3.90
C ALA A 115 16.00 -9.90 -3.98
N PRO A 116 15.85 -10.64 -2.85
CA PRO A 116 15.23 -11.95 -2.80
C PRO A 116 13.70 -11.85 -2.98
N PHE A 117 13.28 -11.70 -4.23
CA PHE A 117 11.90 -11.47 -4.62
C PHE A 117 11.51 -12.36 -5.80
N PHE A 118 10.27 -12.82 -5.76
CA PHE A 118 9.57 -13.35 -6.91
C PHE A 118 9.01 -12.21 -7.76
N ARG A 119 9.12 -12.32 -9.08
CA ARG A 119 8.46 -11.40 -10.01
C ARG A 119 7.18 -12.03 -10.53
N TRP A 120 6.10 -11.26 -10.50
CA TRP A 120 4.80 -11.66 -11.03
C TRP A 120 4.48 -10.85 -12.28
N ALA A 121 4.01 -11.49 -13.33
CA ALA A 121 3.40 -10.80 -14.47
C ALA A 121 1.93 -10.53 -14.15
N VAL A 122 1.47 -9.31 -14.42
CA VAL A 122 0.12 -8.84 -14.15
C VAL A 122 -0.54 -8.44 -15.46
N ASP A 123 -1.64 -9.09 -15.80
CA ASP A 123 -2.51 -8.69 -16.90
C ASP A 123 -3.71 -7.93 -16.32
N VAL A 124 -3.63 -6.60 -16.37
CA VAL A 124 -4.66 -5.72 -15.82
C VAL A 124 -5.98 -5.85 -16.60
N ALA A 125 -5.91 -6.07 -17.92
CA ALA A 125 -7.09 -6.16 -18.76
C ALA A 125 -7.82 -7.50 -18.57
N ALA A 126 -7.07 -8.59 -18.43
CA ALA A 126 -7.63 -9.91 -18.13
C ALA A 126 -8.02 -10.07 -16.66
N GLY A 127 -7.47 -9.23 -15.76
CA GLY A 127 -7.69 -9.35 -14.33
C GLY A 127 -6.96 -10.55 -13.72
N THR A 128 -5.78 -10.90 -14.24
CA THR A 128 -5.03 -12.09 -13.83
C THR A 128 -3.56 -11.81 -13.51
N THR A 129 -2.93 -12.75 -12.81
CA THR A 129 -1.49 -12.74 -12.50
C THR A 129 -0.93 -14.16 -12.52
N HIS A 130 0.35 -14.28 -12.88
CA HIS A 130 1.10 -15.53 -12.76
C HIS A 130 2.56 -15.26 -12.38
N LEU A 131 3.22 -16.25 -11.82
CA LEU A 131 4.64 -16.15 -11.48
C LEU A 131 5.47 -16.06 -12.77
N ALA A 132 6.18 -14.96 -12.96
CA ALA A 132 7.01 -14.73 -14.13
C ALA A 132 8.46 -15.20 -13.91
N GLU A 133 9.03 -14.90 -12.73
CA GLU A 133 10.40 -15.26 -12.39
C GLU A 133 10.50 -15.74 -10.93
N PRO A 134 11.10 -16.92 -10.67
CA PRO A 134 11.70 -17.84 -11.63
C PRO A 134 10.66 -18.75 -12.31
N GLU A 135 11.00 -19.32 -13.46
CA GLU A 135 10.18 -20.35 -14.10
C GLU A 135 10.10 -21.59 -13.18
N SER A 136 8.88 -22.08 -12.96
CA SER A 136 8.63 -23.24 -12.10
C SER A 136 7.27 -23.87 -12.43
N VAL A 137 6.84 -24.89 -11.68
CA VAL A 137 5.48 -25.41 -11.84
C VAL A 137 4.43 -24.32 -11.52
N LEU A 138 4.75 -23.39 -10.62
CA LEU A 138 3.85 -22.28 -10.25
C LEU A 138 3.72 -21.22 -11.35
N SER A 139 4.67 -21.11 -12.29
CA SER A 139 4.51 -20.16 -13.41
C SER A 139 3.39 -20.56 -14.38
N LYS A 140 2.91 -21.81 -14.30
CA LYS A 140 1.75 -22.30 -15.07
C LYS A 140 0.41 -22.02 -14.38
N LEU A 141 0.43 -21.55 -13.14
CA LEU A 141 -0.77 -21.23 -12.38
C LEU A 141 -1.15 -19.77 -12.62
N GLU A 142 -2.27 -19.57 -13.30
CA GLU A 142 -2.90 -18.26 -13.43
C GLU A 142 -3.87 -18.04 -12.26
N LEU A 143 -3.75 -16.89 -11.61
CA LEU A 143 -4.57 -16.49 -10.46
C LEU A 143 -5.36 -15.22 -10.81
N PRO A 144 -6.60 -15.08 -10.33
CA PRO A 144 -7.33 -13.82 -10.47
C PRO A 144 -6.68 -12.72 -9.61
N LEU A 145 -6.72 -11.48 -10.10
CA LEU A 145 -6.35 -10.31 -9.32
C LEU A 145 -7.45 -10.00 -8.29
N ASP A 146 -7.04 -9.71 -7.07
CA ASP A 146 -7.90 -9.16 -6.00
C ASP A 146 -7.17 -7.97 -5.35
N PRO A 147 -7.11 -6.79 -6.02
CA PRO A 147 -6.34 -5.65 -5.56
C PRO A 147 -6.84 -5.11 -4.22
N MET A 148 -5.91 -4.72 -3.36
CA MET A 148 -6.20 -4.10 -2.05
C MET A 148 -5.15 -3.05 -1.68
N VAL A 149 -5.52 -2.09 -0.84
CA VAL A 149 -4.58 -1.10 -0.27
C VAL A 149 -4.10 -1.58 1.10
N GLY A 150 -2.79 -1.81 1.24
CA GLY A 150 -2.20 -2.35 2.46
C GLY A 150 -1.95 -1.31 3.57
N CYS A 151 -1.50 -0.11 3.19
CA CYS A 151 -1.07 0.93 4.13
C CYS A 151 -1.71 2.29 3.80
N PHE A 152 -2.60 2.75 4.68
CA PHE A 152 -3.29 4.04 4.58
C PHE A 152 -3.97 4.36 5.92
N GLY A 153 -4.32 5.62 6.14
CA GLY A 153 -4.95 6.04 7.38
C GLY A 153 -4.96 7.55 7.54
N VAL A 154 -5.10 7.97 8.79
CA VAL A 154 -5.08 9.37 9.22
C VAL A 154 -3.82 9.64 10.03
N ALA A 155 -3.54 10.90 10.31
CA ALA A 155 -2.46 11.20 11.23
C ALA A 155 -2.78 10.75 12.66
N PRO A 156 -1.78 10.23 13.39
CA PRO A 156 -1.93 9.76 14.74
C PRO A 156 -2.09 10.89 15.76
N GLN A 157 -2.59 10.55 16.94
CA GLN A 157 -2.80 11.50 18.04
C GLN A 157 -1.49 12.14 18.54
N GLY A 158 -1.59 13.39 19.00
CA GLY A 158 -0.51 14.04 19.76
C GLY A 158 0.69 14.47 18.93
N GLY A 159 0.52 14.78 17.64
CA GLY A 159 1.60 15.25 16.78
C GLY A 159 2.64 14.18 16.45
N GLN A 160 2.29 12.89 16.59
CA GLN A 160 3.20 11.80 16.32
C GLN A 160 3.45 11.65 14.81
N ALA A 161 4.61 11.09 14.47
CA ALA A 161 4.93 10.60 13.13
C ALA A 161 5.29 9.11 13.24
N ILE A 162 4.33 8.23 12.94
CA ILE A 162 4.47 6.79 13.11
C ILE A 162 4.94 6.15 11.80
N SER A 163 5.94 5.27 11.89
CA SER A 163 6.44 4.51 10.75
C SER A 163 5.33 3.77 10.02
N THR A 164 5.35 3.86 8.69
CA THR A 164 4.47 3.14 7.75
C THR A 164 4.75 1.63 7.69
N ALA A 165 5.67 1.11 8.50
CA ALA A 165 5.82 -0.32 8.75
C ALA A 165 4.88 -0.84 9.86
N THR A 166 4.14 0.05 10.53
CA THR A 166 3.28 -0.26 11.67
C THR A 166 1.82 0.10 11.35
N SER A 167 0.90 -0.58 12.03
CA SER A 167 -0.51 -0.21 12.10
C SER A 167 -0.94 0.02 13.55
N SER A 168 -1.91 0.90 13.75
CA SER A 168 -2.55 1.11 15.05
C SER A 168 -3.94 1.75 14.86
N THR A 169 -4.43 2.48 15.86
CA THR A 169 -5.73 3.15 15.86
C THR A 169 -5.92 4.17 14.72
N HIS A 170 -4.84 4.70 14.16
CA HIS A 170 -4.83 5.65 13.04
C HIS A 170 -4.86 4.98 11.66
N GLY A 171 -4.96 3.64 11.61
CA GLY A 171 -4.75 2.86 10.39
C GLY A 171 -3.29 2.45 10.25
N GLY A 172 -2.67 2.81 9.12
CA GLY A 172 -1.29 2.45 8.78
C GLY A 172 -1.22 1.12 8.03
N ASN A 173 -0.13 0.36 8.22
CA ASN A 173 0.15 -0.89 7.47
C ASN A 173 -0.67 -2.08 7.97
N MET A 174 -1.97 -2.03 7.74
CA MET A 174 -2.94 -3.01 8.24
C MET A 174 -2.92 -4.31 7.43
N ASP A 175 -2.52 -4.26 6.15
CA ASP A 175 -2.42 -5.43 5.25
C ASP A 175 -3.66 -6.35 5.26
N TYR A 176 -4.84 -5.75 5.43
CA TYR A 176 -6.09 -6.47 5.46
C TYR A 176 -6.64 -6.65 4.05
N ARG A 177 -6.66 -7.91 3.57
CA ARG A 177 -7.02 -8.30 2.20
C ARG A 177 -8.40 -7.84 1.72
N ARG A 178 -9.29 -7.36 2.60
CA ARG A 178 -10.62 -6.85 2.21
C ARG A 178 -10.66 -5.33 2.03
N PHE A 179 -9.55 -4.61 2.16
CA PHE A 179 -9.46 -3.21 1.73
C PHE A 179 -9.37 -3.09 0.20
N ARG A 180 -10.41 -3.61 -0.45
CA ARG A 180 -10.58 -3.68 -1.90
C ARG A 180 -11.56 -2.62 -2.38
N GLN A 181 -11.70 -2.49 -3.69
CA GLN A 181 -12.73 -1.66 -4.29
C GLN A 181 -14.14 -1.96 -3.73
N GLY A 182 -14.93 -0.90 -3.53
CA GLY A 182 -16.32 -0.92 -3.08
C GLY A 182 -16.51 -0.98 -1.57
N VAL A 183 -15.44 -0.92 -0.76
CA VAL A 183 -15.55 -0.92 0.70
C VAL A 183 -15.46 0.48 1.28
N LYS A 184 -16.02 0.63 2.49
CA LYS A 184 -15.91 1.84 3.32
C LYS A 184 -15.02 1.55 4.52
N VAL A 185 -14.12 2.47 4.81
CA VAL A 185 -13.19 2.38 5.94
C VAL A 185 -13.38 3.60 6.81
N TYR A 186 -13.51 3.37 8.11
CA TYR A 186 -13.76 4.42 9.09
C TYR A 186 -12.49 4.61 9.92
N PHE A 187 -11.98 5.84 9.95
CA PHE A 187 -10.84 6.21 10.77
C PHE A 187 -11.27 7.26 11.81
N PRO A 188 -10.94 7.06 13.10
CA PRO A 188 -11.12 8.11 14.09
C PRO A 188 -10.18 9.28 13.78
N VAL A 189 -10.72 10.50 13.74
CA VAL A 189 -9.93 11.71 13.52
C VAL A 189 -9.24 12.10 14.83
N PHE A 190 -7.91 12.20 14.79
CA PHE A 190 -7.09 12.59 15.95
C PHE A 190 -6.50 13.99 15.87
N ALA A 191 -6.60 14.62 14.70
CA ALA A 191 -5.92 15.85 14.37
C ALA A 191 -6.75 16.66 13.34
N PRO A 192 -6.70 18.01 13.36
CA PRO A 192 -7.47 18.84 12.44
C PRO A 192 -7.24 18.47 10.97
N GLY A 193 -8.31 18.34 10.20
CA GLY A 193 -8.22 17.89 8.80
C GLY A 193 -7.93 16.41 8.64
N ALA A 194 -7.96 15.63 9.73
CA ALA A 194 -7.48 14.25 9.82
C ALA A 194 -5.95 14.09 9.67
N LEU A 195 -5.20 15.19 9.81
CA LEU A 195 -3.74 15.29 9.65
C LEU A 195 -3.05 15.86 10.87
#